data_AF-A0AB39QQW3-F1
#
_entry.id   AF-A0AB39QQW3-F1
#
_cell.length_a   1.000
_cell.length_b   1.000
_cell.length_c   1.000
_cell.angle_alpha   90.00
_cell.angle_beta   90.00
_cell.angle_gamma   90.00
#
_symmetry.space_group_name_H-M   'P 1'
#
loop_
_entity.id
_entity.type
_entity.pdbx_description
1 polymer ?
#
loop_
_entity_poly.entity_id
_entity_poly.type
_entity_poly.pdbx_seq_one_letter_code
_entity_poly.pdbx_strand_id
1 'polypeptide(L)'
;MRNHPRVWATAVSTLPVALFAATGCGSGPGHTAPAPAARTPASAARTWDSVTKAPAFPDGEVVAQAANATGGREMEIKGGVGSGILSVQVQCEGNGELTVDLGPLGFRFPFACAAGRVNTIDNEVNTKGMARPRTPGTLRVTASAGVRWAITVGRQDVSGRSSS
;
A
#
# COMPACT_ATOMS: atom_id res chain seq x y z
N MET A 1 1.01 -37.54 30.07
CA MET A 1 -0.01 -38.16 29.20
C MET A 1 0.21 -37.66 27.78
N ARG A 2 0.47 -38.58 26.85
CA ARG A 2 0.69 -38.32 25.41
C ARG A 2 -0.65 -38.25 24.67
N ASN A 3 -0.59 -37.71 23.44
CA ASN A 3 -1.50 -37.84 22.27
C ASN A 3 -2.18 -36.51 21.87
N HIS A 4 -2.22 -36.05 20.62
CA HIS A 4 -1.63 -36.43 19.32
C HIS A 4 -1.66 -35.17 18.41
N PRO A 5 -0.72 -34.99 17.46
CA PRO A 5 -0.84 -33.98 16.40
C PRO A 5 -1.78 -34.45 15.29
N ARG A 6 -2.68 -33.56 14.83
CA ARG A 6 -3.48 -33.77 13.61
C ARG A 6 -2.63 -33.43 12.38
N VAL A 7 -2.21 -34.48 11.69
CA VAL A 7 -1.58 -34.45 10.37
C VAL A 7 -2.71 -34.40 9.34
N TRP A 8 -2.71 -33.41 8.45
CA TRP A 8 -3.59 -33.39 7.29
C TRP A 8 -2.81 -33.76 6.04
N ALA A 9 -3.40 -34.66 5.27
CA ALA A 9 -2.82 -35.41 4.17
C ALA A 9 -2.61 -34.56 2.90
N THR A 10 -1.53 -34.89 2.21
CA THR A 10 -1.13 -34.46 0.87
C THR A 10 -2.17 -34.84 -0.19
N ALA A 11 -2.48 -33.92 -1.10
CA ALA A 11 -3.06 -34.24 -2.40
C ALA A 11 -2.06 -33.85 -3.50
N VAL A 12 -1.42 -34.87 -4.07
CA VAL A 12 -0.60 -34.79 -5.27
C VAL A 12 -1.55 -34.86 -6.46
N SER A 13 -1.56 -33.84 -7.31
CA SER A 13 -2.22 -33.88 -8.62
C SER A 13 -1.18 -33.59 -9.69
N THR A 14 -0.90 -34.60 -10.50
CA THR A 14 0.02 -34.63 -11.63
C THR A 14 -0.73 -34.67 -12.97
N LEU A 15 -0.06 -34.15 -14.02
CA LEU A 15 -0.18 -34.40 -15.48
C LEU A 15 -0.82 -33.26 -16.32
N PRO A 16 -0.48 -33.09 -17.61
CA PRO A 16 0.66 -33.63 -18.39
C PRO A 16 1.49 -32.57 -19.15
N VAL A 17 2.72 -32.94 -19.52
CA VAL A 17 3.59 -32.25 -20.49
C VAL A 17 3.14 -32.65 -21.90
N ALA A 18 2.87 -31.68 -22.77
CA ALA A 18 2.73 -31.90 -24.21
C ALA A 18 3.89 -31.24 -24.95
N LEU A 19 4.80 -32.06 -25.46
CA LEU A 19 5.85 -31.70 -26.41
C LEU A 19 5.24 -31.71 -27.81
N PHE A 20 5.25 -30.57 -28.50
CA PHE A 20 5.06 -30.52 -29.95
C PHE A 20 6.38 -30.12 -30.61
N ALA A 21 7.02 -31.09 -31.24
CA ALA A 21 8.06 -30.87 -32.23
C ALA A 21 7.39 -30.74 -33.60
N ALA A 22 7.58 -29.61 -34.26
CA ALA A 22 7.29 -29.45 -35.68
C ALA A 22 8.49 -28.79 -36.35
N THR A 23 9.27 -29.61 -37.04
CA THR A 23 10.28 -29.19 -38.02
C THR A 23 9.58 -28.70 -39.29
N GLY A 24 9.84 -27.46 -39.69
CA GLY A 24 9.41 -26.91 -40.97
C GLY A 24 10.39 -25.87 -41.47
N CYS A 25 11.20 -26.24 -42.47
CA CYS A 25 12.12 -25.37 -43.18
C CYS A 25 11.37 -24.76 -44.39
N GLY A 26 11.33 -23.44 -44.50
CA GLY A 26 10.76 -22.74 -45.65
C GLY A 26 11.37 -21.34 -45.79
N SER A 27 12.23 -21.18 -46.80
CA SER A 27 12.87 -19.90 -47.16
C SER A 27 12.01 -19.14 -48.18
N GLY A 28 11.82 -17.83 -47.98
CA GLY A 28 11.26 -16.93 -48.99
C GLY A 28 11.01 -15.50 -48.48
N PRO A 29 11.60 -14.44 -49.09
CA PRO A 29 11.59 -13.08 -48.56
C PRO A 29 10.42 -12.25 -49.13
N GLY A 30 9.80 -11.41 -48.29
CA GLY A 30 8.84 -10.42 -48.77
C GLY A 30 7.99 -9.78 -47.69
N HIS A 31 8.30 -8.52 -47.38
CA HIS A 31 7.38 -7.44 -46.99
C HIS A 31 6.20 -7.78 -46.06
N THR A 32 6.29 -7.37 -44.81
CA THR A 32 5.52 -6.24 -44.22
C THR A 32 5.73 -6.28 -42.71
N ALA A 33 6.22 -5.19 -42.13
CA ALA A 33 6.39 -5.03 -40.70
C ALA A 33 5.06 -5.31 -39.96
N PRO A 34 5.03 -6.15 -38.91
CA PRO A 34 3.85 -6.21 -38.07
C PRO A 34 3.75 -4.88 -37.31
N ALA A 35 2.63 -4.20 -37.52
CA ALA A 35 2.22 -3.05 -36.70
C ALA A 35 2.38 -3.40 -35.21
N PRO A 36 2.83 -2.46 -34.36
CA PRO A 36 2.88 -2.72 -32.93
C PRO A 36 1.46 -3.03 -32.47
N ALA A 37 1.30 -4.21 -31.87
CA ALA A 37 0.07 -4.61 -31.21
C ALA A 37 -0.42 -3.46 -30.33
N ALA A 38 -1.63 -2.99 -30.63
CA ALA A 38 -2.31 -1.99 -29.82
C ALA A 38 -2.23 -2.44 -28.37
N ARG A 39 -1.54 -1.66 -27.54
CA ARG A 39 -1.51 -1.85 -26.09
C ARG A 39 -2.97 -1.88 -25.65
N THR A 40 -3.37 -3.03 -25.13
CA THR A 40 -4.63 -3.18 -24.39
C THR A 40 -4.72 -1.99 -23.45
N PRO A 41 -5.83 -1.21 -23.42
CA PRO A 41 -5.97 -0.13 -22.46
C PRO A 41 -5.77 -0.76 -21.09
N ALA A 42 -4.78 -0.24 -20.35
CA ALA A 42 -4.50 -0.63 -18.99
C ALA A 42 -5.84 -0.62 -18.27
N SER A 43 -6.31 -1.83 -17.96
CA SER A 43 -7.53 -2.09 -17.22
C SER A 43 -7.53 -1.13 -16.05
N ALA A 44 -8.61 -0.36 -15.89
CA ALA A 44 -8.79 0.67 -14.87
C ALA A 44 -8.04 0.29 -13.60
N ALA A 45 -6.83 0.84 -13.44
CA ALA A 45 -5.98 0.55 -12.30
C ALA A 45 -6.84 0.85 -11.08
N ARG A 46 -7.01 -0.12 -10.18
CA ARG A 46 -7.77 0.16 -8.97
C ARG A 46 -7.04 1.33 -8.31
N THR A 47 -7.79 2.24 -7.70
CA THR A 47 -7.24 3.48 -7.11
C THR A 47 -6.14 3.23 -6.06
N TRP A 48 -5.92 1.97 -5.70
CA TRP A 48 -4.97 1.42 -4.75
C TRP A 48 -3.69 0.84 -5.37
N ASP A 49 -3.59 0.82 -6.70
CA ASP A 49 -2.46 0.22 -7.42
C ASP A 49 -1.40 1.26 -7.83
N SER A 50 -1.46 2.48 -7.30
CA SER A 50 -0.57 3.56 -7.73
C SER A 50 -0.23 4.57 -6.65
N VAL A 51 1.07 4.78 -6.46
CA VAL A 51 1.62 5.86 -5.64
C VAL A 51 1.41 7.26 -6.25
N THR A 52 0.85 7.39 -7.46
CA THR A 52 0.64 8.70 -8.10
C THR A 52 -0.53 9.48 -7.50
N LYS A 53 -1.41 8.82 -6.75
CA LYS A 53 -2.51 9.45 -6.01
C LYS A 53 -2.42 9.06 -4.54
N ALA A 54 -2.90 9.96 -3.68
CA ALA A 54 -3.04 9.67 -2.26
C ALA A 54 -4.15 8.63 -2.07
N PRO A 55 -3.98 7.66 -1.14
CA PRO A 55 -5.04 6.74 -0.72
C PRO A 55 -6.36 7.45 -0.39
N ALA A 56 -7.50 6.88 -0.78
CA ALA A 56 -8.79 7.48 -0.48
C ALA A 56 -9.17 7.25 0.99
N PHE A 57 -9.65 8.27 1.69
CA PHE A 57 -10.12 8.16 3.07
C PHE A 57 -11.59 8.62 3.17
N PRO A 58 -12.57 7.74 2.94
CA PRO A 58 -13.99 8.12 2.88
C PRO A 58 -14.60 8.32 4.27
N ASP A 59 -14.06 7.68 5.31
CA ASP A 59 -14.71 7.55 6.62
C ASP A 59 -14.23 8.60 7.65
N GLY A 60 -13.90 9.81 7.22
CA GLY A 60 -13.53 10.91 8.12
C GLY A 60 -12.81 12.07 7.44
N GLU A 61 -12.07 12.85 8.23
CA GLU A 61 -11.35 14.05 7.75
C GLU A 61 -9.91 13.70 7.35
N VAL A 62 -9.48 14.11 6.16
CA VAL A 62 -8.07 14.04 5.75
C VAL A 62 -7.29 15.18 6.40
N VAL A 63 -6.38 14.83 7.31
CA VAL A 63 -5.59 15.79 8.10
C VAL A 63 -4.15 15.96 7.61
N ALA A 64 -3.63 15.01 6.82
CA ALA A 64 -2.38 15.15 6.06
C ALA A 64 -2.40 14.22 4.84
N GLN A 65 -1.78 14.62 3.74
CA GLN A 65 -1.67 13.79 2.54
C GLN A 65 -0.47 14.15 1.66
N ALA A 66 0.06 13.16 0.96
CA ALA A 66 1.01 13.37 -0.12
C ALA A 66 0.91 12.22 -1.14
N ALA A 67 1.32 12.50 -2.37
CA ALA A 67 1.35 11.53 -3.45
C ALA A 67 2.59 11.73 -4.31
N ASN A 68 2.99 10.68 -5.01
CA ASN A 68 4.13 10.63 -5.91
C ASN A 68 5.43 11.16 -5.27
N ALA A 69 5.61 10.90 -3.98
CA ALA A 69 6.73 11.41 -3.22
C ALA A 69 7.90 10.41 -3.23
N THR A 70 9.11 10.93 -3.02
CA THR A 70 10.35 10.18 -2.87
C THR A 70 11.14 10.77 -1.71
N GLY A 71 11.98 9.95 -1.07
CA GLY A 71 12.78 10.39 0.07
C GLY A 71 11.93 10.75 1.29
N GLY A 72 12.52 11.48 2.24
CA GLY A 72 11.84 11.88 3.46
C GLY A 72 11.03 13.18 3.30
N ARG A 73 9.95 13.30 4.06
CA ARG A 73 9.11 14.50 4.13
C ARG A 73 8.48 14.63 5.51
N GLU A 74 8.38 15.87 5.99
CA GLU A 74 7.59 16.21 7.17
C GLU A 74 6.33 16.97 6.75
N MET A 75 5.21 16.70 7.44
CA MET A 75 3.91 17.32 7.20
C MET A 75 3.27 17.65 8.55
N GLU A 76 2.59 18.79 8.62
CA GLU A 76 1.73 19.09 9.75
C GLU A 76 0.46 18.23 9.70
N ILE A 77 0.01 17.76 10.86
CA ILE A 77 -1.30 17.15 11.03
C ILE A 77 -2.30 18.27 11.32
N LYS A 78 -3.14 18.59 10.33
CA LYS A 78 -4.15 19.65 10.46
C LYS A 78 -5.05 19.38 11.65
N GLY A 79 -5.25 20.41 12.48
CA GLY A 79 -6.02 20.28 13.71
C GLY A 79 -5.35 19.43 14.80
N GLY A 80 -4.05 19.12 14.68
CA GLY A 80 -3.25 18.45 15.70
C GLY A 80 -3.44 16.93 15.77
N VAL A 81 -3.03 16.30 16.87
CA VAL A 81 -3.20 14.86 17.15
C VAL A 81 -4.32 14.59 18.17
N GLY A 82 -5.37 15.42 18.17
CA GLY A 82 -6.43 15.40 19.18
C GLY A 82 -7.12 14.04 19.42
N SER A 83 -8.06 14.01 20.36
CA SER A 83 -8.83 12.80 20.68
C SER A 83 -9.58 12.24 19.47
N GLY A 84 -9.49 10.95 19.22
CA GLY A 84 -10.09 10.33 18.04
C GLY A 84 -9.44 8.99 17.70
N ILE A 85 -9.62 8.56 16.45
CA ILE A 85 -8.76 7.57 15.80
C ILE A 85 -8.03 8.28 14.67
N LEU A 86 -6.70 8.20 14.67
CA LEU A 86 -5.87 8.59 13.53
C LEU A 86 -5.57 7.35 12.70
N SER A 87 -6.00 7.34 11.45
CA SER A 87 -5.74 6.25 10.51
C SER A 87 -4.67 6.69 9.52
N VAL A 88 -3.65 5.86 9.32
CA VAL A 88 -2.53 6.09 8.41
C VAL A 88 -2.63 5.06 7.29
N GLN A 89 -2.91 5.52 6.08
CA GLN A 89 -2.94 4.71 4.87
C GLN A 89 -1.73 5.04 4.02
N VAL A 90 -0.92 4.04 3.68
CA VAL A 90 0.30 4.20 2.88
C VAL A 90 0.22 3.31 1.65
N GLN A 91 0.60 3.87 0.52
CA GLN A 91 0.97 3.11 -0.67
C GLN A 91 2.46 3.34 -0.93
N CYS A 92 3.24 2.28 -1.10
CA CYS A 92 4.65 2.40 -1.50
C CYS A 92 5.06 1.40 -2.57
N GLU A 93 6.03 1.81 -3.39
CA GLU A 93 6.58 1.07 -4.52
C GLU A 93 8.11 1.24 -4.55
N GLY A 94 8.82 0.15 -4.84
CA GLY A 94 10.28 0.13 -4.87
C GLY A 94 10.84 -0.72 -3.74
N ASN A 95 12.06 -1.24 -3.93
CA ASN A 95 12.68 -2.10 -2.93
C ASN A 95 13.23 -1.27 -1.77
N GLY A 96 12.79 -1.56 -0.55
CA GLY A 96 13.34 -0.94 0.65
C GLY A 96 12.30 -0.77 1.75
N GLU A 97 12.61 0.12 2.68
CA GLU A 97 11.74 0.46 3.80
C GLU A 97 11.22 1.90 3.68
N LEU A 98 9.97 2.09 4.09
CA LEU A 98 9.37 3.38 4.41
C LEU A 98 8.97 3.38 5.88
N THR A 99 9.35 4.42 6.62
CA THR A 99 8.91 4.60 8.01
C THR A 99 8.06 5.85 8.15
N VAL A 100 6.95 5.71 8.88
CA VAL A 100 6.08 6.81 9.29
C VAL A 100 6.19 7.05 10.80
N ASP A 101 6.55 8.26 11.19
CA ASP A 101 6.63 8.73 12.57
C ASP A 101 5.51 9.77 12.84
N LEU A 102 4.79 9.61 13.96
CA LEU A 102 3.75 10.54 14.42
C LEU A 102 4.19 11.25 15.70
N GLY A 103 4.60 12.51 15.57
CA GLY A 103 4.91 13.39 16.69
C GLY A 103 3.66 14.15 17.17
N PRO A 104 3.54 14.45 18.48
CA PRO A 104 4.38 14.04 19.61
C PRO A 104 4.04 12.65 20.18
N LEU A 105 3.23 11.85 19.50
CA LEU A 105 2.70 10.59 20.05
C LEU A 105 3.76 9.51 20.23
N GLY A 106 4.89 9.61 19.52
CA GLY A 106 5.97 8.64 19.58
C GLY A 106 5.67 7.33 18.83
N PHE A 107 4.60 7.29 18.03
CA PHE A 107 4.33 6.14 17.17
C PHE A 107 5.25 6.15 15.95
N ARG A 108 5.80 4.98 15.65
CA ARG A 108 6.68 4.74 14.51
C ARG A 108 6.28 3.44 13.83
N PHE A 109 6.01 3.51 12.54
CA PHE A 109 5.55 2.36 11.75
C PHE A 109 6.51 2.13 10.57
N PRO A 110 7.35 1.09 10.64
CA PRO A 110 8.16 0.67 9.49
C PRO A 110 7.31 -0.21 8.54
N PHE A 111 7.47 0.02 7.25
CA PHE A 111 6.79 -0.71 6.18
C PHE A 111 7.77 -1.18 5.13
N ALA A 112 7.70 -2.47 4.80
CA ALA A 112 8.42 -3.03 3.67
C ALA A 112 7.74 -2.64 2.35
N CYS A 113 8.52 -2.11 1.43
CA CYS A 113 8.13 -1.79 0.07
C CYS A 113 8.79 -2.80 -0.88
N ALA A 114 8.06 -3.19 -1.93
CA ALA A 114 8.51 -4.17 -2.90
C ALA A 114 8.67 -3.56 -4.28
N ALA A 115 9.65 -4.03 -5.05
CA ALA A 115 9.81 -3.65 -6.44
C ALA A 115 8.67 -4.21 -7.31
N GLY A 116 8.19 -3.42 -8.27
CA GLY A 116 7.22 -3.86 -9.28
C GLY A 116 5.78 -4.06 -8.78
N ARG A 117 5.48 -3.66 -7.54
CA ARG A 117 4.12 -3.67 -6.99
C ARG A 117 3.93 -2.56 -5.98
N VAL A 118 2.70 -2.05 -5.89
CA VAL A 118 2.29 -1.18 -4.79
C VAL A 118 1.89 -2.05 -3.60
N ASN A 119 2.44 -1.73 -2.43
CA ASN A 119 2.00 -2.28 -1.16
C ASN A 119 1.09 -1.27 -0.47
N THR A 120 -0.13 -1.67 -0.10
CA THR A 120 -1.08 -0.84 0.65
C THR A 120 -1.05 -1.25 2.11
N ILE A 121 -0.82 -0.31 3.01
CA ILE A 121 -0.77 -0.56 4.45
C ILE A 121 -1.67 0.42 5.19
N ASP A 122 -2.50 -0.11 6.08
CA ASP A 122 -3.39 0.65 6.95
C ASP A 122 -3.01 0.42 8.42
N ASN A 123 -2.81 1.49 9.18
CA ASN A 123 -2.63 1.43 10.63
C ASN A 123 -3.54 2.43 11.32
N GLU A 124 -4.02 2.07 12.51
CA GLU A 124 -4.88 2.93 13.32
C GLU A 124 -4.23 3.20 14.67
N VAL A 125 -4.30 4.45 15.08
CA VAL A 125 -3.85 4.91 16.39
C VAL A 125 -5.05 5.46 17.13
N ASN A 126 -5.42 4.79 18.21
CA ASN A 126 -6.44 5.29 19.11
C ASN A 126 -5.84 6.37 20.02
N THR A 127 -6.31 7.60 19.85
CA THR A 127 -5.85 8.78 20.59
C THR A 127 -6.79 9.17 21.73
N LYS A 128 -7.73 8.28 22.10
CA LYS A 128 -8.67 8.49 23.20
C LYS A 128 -7.94 8.78 24.51
N GLY A 129 -8.41 9.79 25.23
CA GLY A 129 -7.83 10.21 26.51
C GLY A 129 -6.74 11.28 26.40
N MET A 130 -6.33 11.68 25.19
CA MET A 130 -5.52 12.90 25.05
C MET A 130 -6.36 14.15 25.32
N ALA A 131 -6.07 14.79 26.46
CA ALA A 131 -6.86 15.85 27.07
C ALA A 131 -6.94 17.17 26.28
N ARG A 132 -6.24 17.30 25.13
CA ARG A 132 -6.27 18.52 24.30
C ARG A 132 -6.62 18.18 22.85
N PRO A 133 -7.83 18.55 22.38
CA PRO A 133 -8.30 18.29 21.01
C PRO A 133 -7.45 18.88 19.87
N ARG A 134 -6.36 19.60 20.16
CA ARG A 134 -5.55 20.33 19.17
C ARG A 134 -4.07 20.39 19.53
N THR A 135 -3.54 19.38 20.22
CA THR A 135 -2.08 19.29 20.41
C THR A 135 -1.41 19.30 19.03
N PRO A 136 -0.55 20.29 18.71
CA PRO A 136 0.13 20.32 17.43
C PRO A 136 0.80 18.98 17.16
N GLY A 137 0.69 18.51 15.93
CA GLY A 137 1.17 17.19 15.55
C GLY A 137 1.90 17.24 14.21
N THR A 138 2.92 16.41 14.08
CA THR A 138 3.68 16.27 12.86
C THR A 138 3.72 14.81 12.43
N LEU A 139 3.70 14.63 11.13
CA LEU A 139 3.88 13.37 10.43
C LEU A 139 5.22 13.45 9.71
N ARG A 140 6.16 12.60 10.09
CA ARG A 140 7.44 12.49 9.39
C ARG A 140 7.53 11.16 8.67
N VAL A 141 7.79 11.22 7.37
CA VAL A 141 8.05 10.07 6.52
C VAL A 141 9.54 10.02 6.24
N THR A 142 10.12 8.83 6.34
CA THR A 142 11.45 8.52 5.82
C THR A 142 11.33 7.35 4.87
N ALA A 143 12.09 7.36 3.78
CA ALA A 143 12.02 6.31 2.78
C ALA A 143 13.42 5.99 2.26
N SER A 144 13.65 4.71 2.01
CA SER A 144 14.88 4.22 1.36
C SER A 144 15.02 4.84 -0.03
N ALA A 145 16.26 4.94 -0.52
CA ALA A 145 16.52 5.40 -1.88
C ALA A 145 15.80 4.50 -2.90
N GLY A 146 15.13 5.11 -3.90
CA GLY A 146 14.37 4.38 -4.91
C GLY A 146 12.94 3.99 -4.51
N VAL A 147 12.52 4.24 -3.26
CA VAL A 147 11.12 4.06 -2.84
C VAL A 147 10.30 5.30 -3.20
N ARG A 148 9.21 5.09 -3.94
CA ARG A 148 8.14 6.07 -4.19
C ARG A 148 6.96 5.76 -3.30
N TRP A 149 6.24 6.79 -2.88
CA TRP A 149 5.15 6.62 -1.92
C TRP A 149 4.05 7.66 -2.04
N ALA A 150 2.89 7.26 -1.52
CA ALA A 150 1.73 8.10 -1.27
C ALA A 150 1.17 7.77 0.12
N ILE A 151 0.60 8.76 0.79
CA ILE A 151 0.07 8.62 2.14
C ILE A 151 -1.17 9.48 2.30
N THR A 152 -2.11 8.97 3.08
CA THR A 152 -3.23 9.72 3.62
C THR A 152 -3.29 9.45 5.11
N VAL A 153 -3.36 10.51 5.91
CA VAL A 153 -3.68 10.42 7.32
C VAL A 153 -5.07 11.01 7.52
N GLY A 154 -5.95 10.17 8.04
CA GLY A 154 -7.34 10.48 8.30
C GLY A 154 -7.64 10.53 9.79
N ARG A 155 -8.66 11.29 10.17
CA ARG A 155 -9.22 11.30 11.52
C ARG A 155 -10.67 10.87 11.51
N GLN A 156 -11.01 9.99 12.44
CA GLN A 156 -12.39 9.62 12.75
C GLN A 156 -12.76 10.08 14.16
N ASP A 157 -13.94 10.69 14.28
CA ASP A 157 -14.51 11.03 15.57
C ASP A 157 -15.14 9.79 16.21
N VAL A 158 -14.63 9.38 17.37
CA VAL A 158 -15.15 8.23 18.13
C VAL A 158 -16.30 8.60 19.08
N SER A 159 -16.73 9.86 19.11
CA SER A 159 -17.79 10.36 19.99
C SER A 159 -19.20 9.88 19.62
N GLY A 160 -19.38 9.19 18.49
CA GLY A 160 -20.70 8.74 18.00
C GLY A 160 -21.05 7.25 18.17
N ARG A 161 -20.14 6.39 18.68
CA ARG A 161 -20.41 4.93 18.74
C ARG A 161 -21.04 4.44 20.05
N SER A 162 -21.60 5.34 20.86
CA SER A 162 -22.32 5.02 22.10
C SER A 162 -23.73 5.60 22.08
N SER A 163 -24.55 5.12 21.16
CA SER A 163 -26.01 5.25 21.26
C SER A 163 -26.65 4.02 20.59
N SER A 164 -26.81 2.93 21.35
CA SER A 164 -27.72 1.83 21.04
C SER A 164 -28.32 1.35 22.34
#